data_AF-A0A969XNM6-F1
#
_entry.id   AF-A0A969XNM6-F1
#
_cell.length_a   1.000
_cell.length_b   1.000
_cell.length_c   1.000
_cell.angle_alpha   90.00
_cell.angle_beta   90.00
_cell.angle_gamma   90.00
#
_symmetry.space_group_name_H-M   'P 1'
#
loop_
_entity.id
_entity.type
_entity.pdbx_description
1 polymer ?
#
loop_
_entity_poly.entity_id
_entity_poly.type
_entity_poly.pdbx_seq_one_letter_code
_entity_poly.pdbx_strand_id
1 'polypeptide(L)'
;MGAIWLIASREFRERIRRRGFILAALATPLLLIVIWVATALLTAGLPPMDQAPGAPLAAPPHLRQPIGYVDQAGLIRRIPPPLRADRVRGYADVAAGEEALRSGEIVALYVIPEDYVETGAVRRLSPALPSAPPDEGALDWLLVGNLFPE
;
A
#
# COMPACT_ATOMS: atom_id res chain seq x y z
N MET A 1 -19.37 35.48 -36.05
CA MET A 1 -18.55 34.38 -35.52
C MET A 1 -17.02 34.61 -35.64
N GLY A 2 -16.50 35.49 -36.51
CA GLY A 2 -15.04 35.60 -36.72
C GLY A 2 -14.25 36.47 -35.73
N ALA A 3 -14.84 37.53 -35.18
CA ALA A 3 -14.10 38.49 -34.34
C ALA A 3 -13.63 37.90 -33.00
N ILE A 4 -14.49 37.10 -32.34
CA ILE A 4 -14.15 36.43 -31.07
C ILE A 4 -12.99 35.46 -31.26
N TRP A 5 -12.97 34.69 -32.36
CA TRP A 5 -11.90 33.76 -32.68
C TRP A 5 -10.56 34.46 -32.97
N LEU A 6 -10.61 35.61 -33.66
CA LEU A 6 -9.42 36.40 -33.95
C LEU A 6 -8.80 36.98 -32.67
N ILE A 7 -9.64 37.49 -31.76
CA ILE A 7 -9.18 38.02 -30.47
C ILE A 7 -8.62 36.89 -29.60
N ALA A 8 -9.32 35.75 -29.50
CA ALA A 8 -8.89 34.60 -28.71
C ALA A 8 -7.54 34.03 -29.19
N SER A 9 -7.34 33.88 -30.50
CA SER A 9 -6.09 33.35 -31.07
C SER A 9 -4.90 34.28 -30.84
N ARG A 10 -5.11 35.60 -30.88
CA ARG A 10 -4.08 36.60 -30.56
C ARG A 10 -3.69 36.55 -29.09
N GLU A 11 -4.66 36.58 -28.19
CA GLU A 11 -4.43 36.51 -26.73
C GLU A 11 -3.76 35.18 -26.32
N PHE A 12 -4.19 34.06 -26.91
CA PHE A 12 -3.58 32.75 -26.67
C PHE A 12 -2.11 32.71 -27.09
N ARG A 13 -1.81 33.21 -28.30
CA ARG A 13 -0.43 33.27 -28.80
C ARG A 13 0.45 34.17 -27.93
N GLU A 14 -0.09 35.28 -27.46
CA GLU A 14 0.64 36.18 -26.56
C GLU A 14 0.95 35.50 -25.21
N ARG A 15 -0.03 34.78 -24.64
CA ARG A 15 0.15 34.05 -23.38
C ARG A 15 1.18 32.91 -23.49
N ILE A 16 1.10 32.09 -24.54
CA ILE A 16 2.03 30.96 -24.72
C ILE A 16 3.47 31.41 -24.98
N ARG A 17 3.66 32.58 -25.61
CA ARG A 17 4.99 33.13 -25.89
C ARG A 17 5.63 33.85 -24.70
N ARG A 18 4.90 34.04 -23.59
CA ARG A 18 5.49 34.61 -22.38
C ARG A 18 6.53 33.64 -21.82
N ARG A 19 7.72 34.17 -21.50
CA ARG A 19 8.84 33.41 -20.93
C ARG A 19 8.41 32.59 -19.71
N GLY A 20 7.59 33.16 -18.83
CA GLY A 20 7.06 32.46 -17.66
C GLY A 20 6.16 31.26 -18.01
N PHE A 21 5.35 31.37 -19.07
CA PHE A 21 4.51 30.26 -19.52
C PHE A 21 5.37 29.11 -20.07
N ILE A 22 6.34 29.43 -20.94
CA ILE A 22 7.25 28.43 -21.51
C ILE A 22 8.07 27.74 -20.39
N LEU A 23 8.60 28.53 -19.45
CA LEU A 23 9.34 28.01 -18.30
C LEU A 23 8.46 27.10 -17.45
N ALA A 24 7.25 27.51 -17.07
CA ALA A 24 6.37 26.67 -16.26
C ALA A 24 5.91 25.41 -17.02
N ALA A 25 5.54 25.55 -18.29
CA ALA A 25 5.08 24.45 -19.13
C ALA A 25 6.16 23.39 -19.35
N LEU A 26 7.45 23.77 -19.40
CA LEU A 26 8.57 22.83 -19.53
C LEU A 26 9.11 22.36 -18.18
N ALA A 27 9.22 23.26 -17.19
CA ALA A 27 9.75 22.94 -15.87
C ALA A 27 8.86 21.98 -15.10
N THR A 28 7.53 22.07 -15.25
CA THR A 28 6.60 21.17 -14.55
C THR A 28 6.81 19.70 -14.93
N PRO A 29 6.74 19.28 -16.22
CA PRO A 29 7.02 17.90 -16.59
C PRO A 29 8.48 17.52 -16.32
N LEU A 30 9.45 18.44 -16.50
CA LEU A 30 10.84 18.17 -16.19
C LEU A 30 11.06 17.85 -14.70
N LEU A 31 10.44 18.60 -13.81
CA LEU A 31 10.51 18.38 -12.37
C LEU A 31 9.90 17.02 -11.98
N LEU A 32 8.78 16.63 -12.59
CA LEU A 32 8.20 15.29 -12.41
C LEU A 32 9.17 14.19 -12.86
N ILE A 33 9.82 14.35 -14.01
CA ILE A 33 10.84 13.40 -14.50
C ILE A 33 12.02 13.32 -13.53
N VAL A 34 12.51 14.46 -13.04
CA VAL A 34 13.62 14.51 -12.07
C VAL A 34 13.26 13.76 -10.79
N ILE A 35 12.07 13.99 -10.24
CA ILE A 35 11.58 13.27 -9.05
C ILE A 35 11.50 11.77 -9.33
N TRP A 36 10.95 11.38 -10.48
CA TRP A 36 10.82 9.97 -10.87
C TRP A 36 12.17 9.26 -11.05
N VAL A 37 13.16 9.92 -11.67
CA VAL A 37 14.51 9.39 -11.80
C VAL A 37 15.21 9.31 -10.44
N ALA A 38 15.06 10.33 -9.60
CA ALA A 38 15.63 10.34 -8.25
C ALA A 38 15.09 9.18 -7.42
N THR A 39 13.77 8.98 -7.41
CA THR A 39 13.16 7.83 -6.71
C THR A 39 13.64 6.51 -7.32
N ALA A 40 13.70 6.38 -8.65
CA ALA A 40 14.19 5.17 -9.30
C ALA A 40 15.62 4.81 -8.85
N LEU A 41 16.53 5.80 -8.83
CA LEU A 41 17.92 5.60 -8.36
C LEU A 41 18.00 5.23 -6.88
N LEU A 42 17.20 5.89 -6.02
CA LEU A 42 17.08 5.55 -4.60
C LEU A 42 16.52 4.13 -4.39
N THR A 43 15.68 3.64 -5.31
CA THR A 43 15.05 2.32 -5.23
C THR A 43 15.76 1.23 -6.06
N ALA A 44 16.84 1.54 -6.78
CA ALA A 44 17.49 0.62 -7.72
C ALA A 44 18.10 -0.65 -7.08
N GLY A 45 18.20 -0.70 -5.74
CA GLY A 45 18.54 -1.90 -4.97
C GLY A 45 17.34 -2.77 -4.58
N LEU A 46 16.13 -2.42 -4.99
CA LEU A 46 14.88 -3.13 -4.70
C LEU A 46 14.36 -3.79 -5.99
N PRO A 47 13.73 -4.98 -5.91
CA PRO A 47 13.23 -5.68 -7.09
C PRO A 47 12.22 -4.81 -7.87
N PRO A 48 12.17 -4.94 -9.21
CA PRO A 48 11.37 -4.06 -10.08
C PRO A 48 9.91 -4.08 -9.66
N MET A 49 9.36 -2.89 -9.38
CA MET A 49 7.93 -2.69 -9.21
C MET A 49 7.32 -2.41 -10.58
N ASP A 50 6.30 -3.17 -10.96
CA ASP A 50 5.43 -2.87 -12.11
C ASP A 50 4.63 -1.58 -11.82
N GLN A 51 5.26 -0.43 -12.03
CA GLN A 51 4.65 0.88 -11.85
C GLN A 51 3.91 1.26 -13.13
N ALA A 52 2.60 1.04 -13.16
CA ALA A 52 1.73 1.64 -14.16
C ALA A 52 1.67 3.17 -13.95
N PRO A 53 1.76 4.01 -14.99
CA PRO A 53 1.66 5.46 -14.84
C PRO A 53 0.24 5.85 -14.40
N GLY A 54 0.10 6.41 -13.18
CA GLY A 54 -1.18 6.93 -12.67
C GLY A 54 -1.71 6.30 -11.38
N ALA A 55 -0.99 5.35 -10.76
CA ALA A 55 -1.37 4.85 -9.45
C ALA A 55 -1.26 5.97 -8.38
N PRO A 56 -2.27 6.14 -7.50
CA PRO A 56 -2.18 7.08 -6.39
C PRO A 56 -0.93 6.79 -5.55
N LEU A 57 -0.30 7.85 -5.04
CA LEU A 57 0.85 7.84 -4.11
C LEU A 57 0.86 6.54 -3.31
N ALA A 58 1.70 5.60 -3.76
CA ALA A 58 1.65 4.22 -3.30
C ALA A 58 1.78 4.20 -1.78
N ALA A 59 0.82 3.54 -1.14
CA ALA A 59 0.79 3.36 0.29
C ALA A 59 2.12 2.73 0.77
N PRO A 60 2.55 3.03 2.01
CA PRO A 60 3.93 2.86 2.44
C PRO A 60 4.47 1.41 2.31
N PRO A 61 5.81 1.26 2.17
CA PRO A 61 6.48 0.02 1.74
C PRO A 61 6.25 -1.22 2.62
N HIS A 62 5.65 -1.07 3.80
CA HIS A 62 5.20 -2.16 4.67
C HIS A 62 4.15 -3.05 3.99
N LEU A 63 3.53 -2.57 2.90
CA LEU A 63 2.52 -3.28 2.15
C LEU A 63 3.04 -4.36 1.20
N ARG A 64 4.31 -4.80 1.29
CA ARG A 64 4.81 -5.95 0.50
C ARG A 64 5.12 -7.20 1.31
N GLN A 65 5.42 -7.05 2.59
CA GLN A 65 5.70 -8.19 3.46
C GLN A 65 4.38 -8.75 4.02
N PRO A 66 4.25 -10.08 4.15
CA PRO A 66 3.05 -10.70 4.67
C PRO A 66 2.80 -10.33 6.14
N ILE A 67 1.54 -10.36 6.54
CA ILE A 67 1.19 -10.41 7.97
C ILE A 67 1.23 -11.86 8.45
N GLY A 68 1.65 -12.07 9.70
CA GLY A 68 1.56 -13.36 10.37
C GLY A 68 0.29 -13.47 11.19
N TYR A 69 -0.27 -14.68 11.30
CA TYR A 69 -1.32 -14.97 12.27
C TYR A 69 -1.09 -16.29 13.01
N VAL A 70 -1.55 -16.36 14.25
CA VAL A 70 -1.66 -17.59 15.05
C VAL A 70 -3.12 -17.72 15.44
N ASP A 71 -3.73 -18.84 15.05
CA ASP A 71 -5.13 -19.12 15.30
C ASP A 71 -5.27 -20.14 16.42
N GLN A 72 -5.55 -19.65 17.63
CA GLN A 72 -5.80 -20.51 18.80
C GLN A 72 -7.28 -20.94 18.84
N ALA A 73 -8.17 -20.17 18.22
CA ALA A 73 -9.60 -20.47 18.16
C ALA A 73 -9.98 -21.54 17.11
N GLY A 74 -9.07 -21.88 16.20
CA GLY A 74 -9.33 -22.85 15.11
C GLY A 74 -10.34 -22.34 14.09
N LEU A 75 -10.42 -21.03 13.90
CA LEU A 75 -11.37 -20.35 13.01
C LEU A 75 -10.91 -20.36 11.56
N ILE A 76 -9.61 -20.20 11.30
CA ILE A 76 -9.05 -20.02 9.97
C ILE A 76 -8.90 -21.37 9.27
N ARG A 77 -9.83 -21.67 8.38
CA ARG A 77 -9.85 -22.91 7.58
C ARG A 77 -9.39 -22.72 6.15
N ARG A 78 -9.53 -21.50 5.62
CA ARG A 78 -9.17 -21.14 4.25
C ARG A 78 -8.71 -19.69 4.16
N ILE A 79 -8.04 -19.35 3.06
CA ILE A 79 -7.74 -17.98 2.69
C ILE A 79 -8.80 -17.54 1.66
N PRO A 80 -9.76 -16.66 2.01
CA PRO A 80 -10.86 -16.30 1.13
C PRO A 80 -10.38 -15.39 -0.02
N PRO A 81 -10.78 -15.62 -1.29
CA PRO A 81 -10.52 -14.69 -2.38
C PRO A 81 -11.07 -13.27 -2.08
N PRO A 82 -10.46 -12.18 -2.55
CA PRO A 82 -9.26 -12.09 -3.40
C PRO A 82 -7.93 -12.10 -2.62
N LEU A 83 -7.96 -12.39 -1.32
CA LEU A 83 -6.75 -12.43 -0.49
C LEU A 83 -5.82 -13.54 -0.99
N ARG A 84 -4.59 -13.17 -1.31
CA ARG A 84 -3.58 -14.11 -1.83
C ARG A 84 -2.78 -14.71 -0.67
N ALA A 85 -2.37 -15.97 -0.84
CA ALA A 85 -1.64 -16.71 0.20
C ALA A 85 -0.25 -16.13 0.52
N ASP A 86 0.33 -15.32 -0.37
CA ASP A 86 1.59 -14.60 -0.13
C ASP A 86 1.43 -13.34 0.74
N ARG A 87 0.19 -12.97 1.10
CA ARG A 87 -0.12 -11.81 1.95
C ARG A 87 -0.31 -12.15 3.42
N VAL A 88 -0.64 -13.39 3.71
CA VAL A 88 -0.94 -13.88 5.07
C VAL A 88 -0.22 -15.19 5.31
N ARG A 89 0.41 -15.34 6.47
CA ARG A 89 1.11 -16.56 6.86
C ARG A 89 0.64 -17.04 8.22
N GLY A 90 0.14 -18.27 8.28
CA GLY A 90 -0.23 -18.93 9.53
C GLY A 90 0.99 -19.55 10.20
N TYR A 91 1.05 -19.47 11.52
CA TYR A 91 2.05 -20.12 12.37
C TYR A 91 1.38 -21.05 13.37
N ALA A 92 2.08 -22.13 13.75
CA ALA A 92 1.57 -23.13 14.68
C ALA A 92 1.42 -22.57 16.11
N ASP A 93 2.31 -21.67 16.51
CA ASP A 93 2.31 -21.05 17.82
C ASP A 93 2.90 -19.63 17.78
N VAL A 94 2.73 -18.91 18.90
CA VAL A 94 3.19 -17.54 19.05
C VAL A 94 4.72 -17.44 18.96
N ALA A 95 5.46 -18.43 19.46
CA ALA A 95 6.93 -18.39 19.46
C ALA A 95 7.50 -18.47 18.03
N ALA A 96 6.93 -19.33 17.18
CA ALA A 96 7.27 -19.43 15.76
C ALA A 96 6.96 -18.13 15.00
N GLY A 97 5.80 -17.53 15.29
CA GLY A 97 5.44 -16.24 14.71
C GLY A 97 6.36 -15.10 15.16
N GLU A 98 6.78 -15.09 16.43
CA GLU A 98 7.69 -14.08 16.98
C GLU A 98 9.10 -14.19 16.39
N GLU A 99 9.59 -15.40 16.13
CA GLU A 99 10.86 -15.59 15.41
C GLU A 99 10.76 -15.05 13.99
N ALA A 100 9.67 -15.33 13.27
CA ALA A 100 9.44 -14.79 11.93
C ALA A 100 9.28 -13.26 11.92
N LEU A 101 8.71 -12.70 12.99
CA LEU A 101 8.64 -11.25 13.19
C LEU A 101 10.04 -10.65 13.42
N ARG A 102 10.88 -11.31 14.23
CA ARG A 102 12.25 -10.87 14.50
C ARG A 102 13.16 -11.00 13.28
N SER A 103 12.96 -12.01 12.44
CA SER A 103 13.71 -12.20 11.19
C SER A 103 13.26 -11.25 10.07
N GLY A 104 12.15 -10.53 10.26
CA GLY A 104 11.58 -9.61 9.25
C GLY A 104 10.84 -10.32 8.12
N GLU A 105 10.50 -11.61 8.30
CA GLU A 105 9.72 -12.39 7.34
C GLU A 105 8.25 -11.93 7.29
N ILE A 106 7.74 -11.39 8.40
CA ILE A 106 6.42 -10.75 8.52
C ILE A 106 6.54 -9.36 9.14
N VAL A 107 5.58 -8.47 8.85
CA VAL A 107 5.56 -7.10 9.40
C VAL A 107 4.91 -6.99 10.78
N ALA A 108 4.00 -7.91 11.08
CA ALA A 108 3.22 -7.95 12.30
C ALA A 108 2.71 -9.37 12.50
N LEU A 109 2.55 -9.77 13.76
CA LEU A 109 1.94 -11.03 14.14
C LEU A 109 0.62 -10.75 14.85
N TYR A 110 -0.47 -11.34 14.36
CA TYR A 110 -1.79 -11.28 14.97
C TYR A 110 -2.09 -12.60 15.68
N VAL A 111 -2.37 -12.56 16.98
CA VAL A 111 -2.76 -13.73 17.76
C VAL A 111 -4.25 -13.66 17.99
N ILE A 112 -4.97 -14.61 17.41
CA ILE A 112 -6.42 -14.79 17.54
C ILE A 112 -6.63 -15.74 18.74
N PRO A 113 -7.06 -15.23 19.90
CA PRO A 113 -7.21 -16.04 21.10
C PRO A 113 -8.43 -16.97 21.00
N GLU A 114 -8.47 -18.01 21.84
CA GLU A 114 -9.56 -19.00 21.87
C GLU A 114 -10.94 -18.37 22.11
N ASP A 115 -11.00 -17.28 22.87
CA ASP A 115 -12.22 -16.53 23.22
C ASP A 115 -12.59 -15.43 22.21
N TYR A 116 -11.96 -15.40 21.03
CA TYR A 116 -12.19 -14.35 20.02
C TYR A 116 -13.66 -14.24 19.59
N VAL A 117 -14.39 -15.35 19.51
CA VAL A 117 -15.82 -15.34 19.11
C VAL A 117 -16.68 -14.58 20.13
N GLU A 118 -16.28 -14.58 21.40
CA GLU A 118 -16.99 -13.90 22.49
C GLU A 118 -16.52 -12.46 22.66
N THR A 119 -15.22 -12.21 22.51
CA THR A 119 -14.59 -10.91 22.83
C THR A 119 -14.38 -10.01 21.62
N GLY A 120 -14.24 -10.57 20.42
CA GLY A 120 -13.77 -9.88 19.22
C GLY A 120 -12.34 -9.37 19.32
N ALA A 121 -11.57 -9.75 20.34
CA ALA A 121 -10.25 -9.17 20.62
C ALA A 121 -9.15 -9.96 19.91
N VAL A 122 -8.27 -9.24 19.18
CA VAL A 122 -7.05 -9.80 18.59
C VAL A 122 -5.84 -9.08 19.17
N ARG A 123 -4.79 -9.84 19.51
CA ARG A 123 -3.53 -9.27 20.01
C ARG A 123 -2.54 -9.10 18.87
N ARG A 124 -2.09 -7.86 18.65
CA ARG A 124 -1.07 -7.53 17.64
C ARG A 124 0.31 -7.38 18.28
N LEU A 125 1.29 -8.09 17.74
CA LEU A 125 2.71 -8.00 18.09
C LEU A 125 3.46 -7.34 16.92
N SER A 126 4.21 -6.27 17.20
CA SER A 126 5.05 -5.59 16.21
C SER A 126 6.36 -5.10 16.83
N PRO A 127 7.44 -4.95 16.04
CA PRO A 127 8.74 -4.55 16.56
C PRO A 127 8.79 -3.12 17.08
N ALA A 128 7.91 -2.25 16.55
CA ALA A 128 7.80 -0.86 16.92
C ALA A 128 6.34 -0.46 17.09
N LEU A 129 6.12 0.64 17.81
CA LEU A 129 4.82 1.30 17.87
C LEU A 129 4.44 1.78 16.47
N PRO A 130 3.20 1.54 16.03
CA PRO A 130 2.77 2.00 14.72
C PRO A 130 2.69 3.53 14.70
N SER A 131 3.35 4.15 13.71
CA SER A 131 3.34 5.62 13.53
C SER A 131 2.08 6.13 12.80
N ALA A 132 1.26 5.21 12.31
CA ALA A 132 -0.02 5.41 11.67
C ALA A 132 -0.93 4.23 12.04
N PRO A 133 -2.27 4.34 11.95
CA PRO A 133 -3.17 3.20 12.17
C PRO A 133 -2.70 1.95 11.39
N PRO A 134 -2.65 0.76 12.02
CA PRO A 134 -2.28 -0.47 11.32
C PRO A 134 -3.21 -0.75 10.15
N ASP A 135 -2.68 -1.30 9.06
CA ASP A 135 -3.51 -1.90 8.01
C ASP A 135 -4.01 -3.28 8.49
N GLU A 136 -5.29 -3.34 8.83
CA GLU A 136 -5.98 -4.53 9.31
C GLU A 136 -6.76 -5.24 8.20
N GLY A 137 -6.82 -4.67 6.98
CA GLY A 137 -7.72 -5.17 5.92
C GLY A 137 -7.47 -6.62 5.51
N ALA A 138 -6.21 -7.07 5.54
CA ALA A 138 -5.88 -8.47 5.26
C ALA A 138 -6.33 -9.43 6.38
N LEU A 139 -6.24 -9.01 7.64
CA LEU A 139 -6.71 -9.80 8.80
C LEU A 139 -8.24 -9.83 8.83
N ASP A 140 -8.89 -8.68 8.67
CA ASP A 140 -10.35 -8.57 8.68
C ASP A 140 -10.97 -9.44 7.61
N TRP A 141 -10.42 -9.38 6.39
CA TRP A 141 -10.89 -10.21 5.28
C TRP A 141 -10.73 -11.71 5.57
N LEU A 142 -9.59 -12.08 6.16
CA LEU A 142 -9.31 -13.46 6.57
C LEU A 142 -10.32 -13.94 7.62
N LEU A 143 -10.61 -13.13 8.62
CA LEU A 143 -11.56 -13.45 9.69
C LEU A 143 -13.00 -13.52 9.16
N VAL A 144 -13.46 -12.51 8.43
CA VAL A 144 -14.82 -12.45 7.88
C VAL A 144 -15.11 -13.65 6.99
N GLY A 145 -14.22 -14.00 6.06
CA GLY A 145 -14.45 -15.12 5.14
C GLY A 145 -14.40 -16.51 5.77
N ASN A 146 -13.96 -16.61 7.03
CA ASN A 146 -13.99 -17.85 7.82
C ASN A 146 -15.11 -17.87 8.87
N LEU A 147 -15.50 -16.72 9.43
CA LEU A 147 -16.62 -16.60 10.36
C LEU A 147 -17.98 -16.69 9.66
N PHE A 148 -18.07 -16.15 8.44
CA PHE A 148 -19.28 -16.14 7.63
C PHE A 148 -19.01 -16.84 6.30
N PRO A 149 -18.88 -18.19 6.30
CA PRO A 149 -18.73 -18.93 5.07
C PRO A 149 -20.05 -18.92 4.28
N GLU A 150 -20.02 -18.37 3.07
CA GLU A 150 -21.04 -18.60 2.03
C GLU A 150 -21.26 -20.10 1.77
#